data_AF-A0A7X9KNL3-F1
#
_entry.id   AF-A0A7X9KNL3-F1
#
_cell.length_a   1.000
_cell.length_b   1.000
_cell.length_c   1.000
_cell.angle_alpha   90.00
_cell.angle_beta   90.00
_cell.angle_gamma   90.00
#
_symmetry.space_group_name_H-M   'P 1'
#
loop_
_entity.id
_entity.type
_entity.pdbx_description
1 polymer ?
#
loop_
_entity_poly.entity_id
_entity_poly.type
_entity_poly.pdbx_seq_one_letter_code
_entity_poly.pdbx_strand_id
1 'polypeptide(L)'
;MKYLLFIVLQLCTFCAAAQNDSIAKVPIDRQYFHDLVTKEQKLTDRADGKLDGTLKVTGNDEVHLFLTDVLFRRVDAIKNWIEISPTLPAKNEKVRYLRYLENMLRLFRTDWKKHDISPLDFPLLVETFYQALQKQAKKESINALIQTSAYPIAKIITEVLVENPNIKQLNNIVYLKFCQLNPDKILPTIRPFANEPFADSLIVLASMKRPVQLYSYAQSKSSVEGKLIHRSNNQMVQTIAELSQTPNALFYFPFLDDILYGRQKIEDIKKLVGNGDKYDSVGYYKLLVKTAIAYFKRMSPPLKDTPIAMFGANG
;
A
#
# COMPACT_ATOMS: atom_id res chain seq x y z
N MET A 1 14.33 -45.09 -58.41
CA MET A 1 15.68 -44.50 -58.24
C MET A 1 15.49 -43.09 -57.70
N LYS A 2 15.68 -42.86 -56.41
CA LYS A 2 16.96 -42.48 -55.77
C LYS A 2 17.40 -41.04 -56.15
N TYR A 3 17.19 -40.15 -55.17
CA TYR A 3 17.84 -38.86 -54.90
C TYR A 3 17.55 -37.66 -55.82
N LEU A 4 16.85 -36.65 -55.28
CA LEU A 4 17.44 -35.30 -55.15
C LEU A 4 16.78 -34.54 -53.99
N LEU A 5 17.50 -34.53 -52.87
CA LEU A 5 17.41 -33.56 -51.78
C LEU A 5 17.92 -32.21 -52.34
N PHE A 6 17.29 -31.06 -52.08
CA PHE A 6 17.96 -29.75 -51.84
C PHE A 6 16.94 -28.60 -51.58
N ILE A 7 16.91 -28.14 -50.33
CA ILE A 7 16.89 -26.74 -49.85
C ILE A 7 15.86 -25.75 -50.46
N VAL A 8 14.84 -25.39 -49.68
CA VAL A 8 14.35 -23.99 -49.55
C VAL A 8 13.92 -23.77 -48.09
N LEU A 9 14.84 -23.32 -47.24
CA LEU A 9 14.55 -22.84 -45.89
C LEU A 9 15.40 -21.60 -45.62
N GLN A 10 15.05 -20.44 -46.18
CA GLN A 10 15.51 -19.13 -45.70
C GLN A 10 14.52 -18.03 -46.10
N LEU A 11 13.89 -17.41 -45.11
CA LEU A 11 13.82 -15.95 -44.89
C LEU A 11 12.74 -15.61 -43.84
N CYS A 12 12.95 -16.07 -42.61
CA CYS A 12 12.46 -15.33 -41.44
C CYS A 12 13.69 -14.76 -40.73
N THR A 13 14.20 -13.64 -41.23
CA THR A 13 15.09 -12.79 -40.45
C THR A 13 14.27 -12.19 -39.31
N PHE A 14 14.22 -12.89 -38.18
CA PHE A 14 13.97 -12.24 -36.92
C PHE A 14 15.08 -11.21 -36.71
N CYS A 15 14.71 -9.94 -36.71
CA CYS A 15 15.55 -8.89 -36.15
C CYS A 15 15.64 -9.15 -34.65
N ALA A 16 16.58 -10.01 -34.25
CA ALA A 16 17.09 -10.01 -32.90
C ALA A 16 17.84 -8.69 -32.74
N ALA A 17 17.18 -7.69 -32.17
CA ALA A 17 17.86 -6.49 -31.70
C ALA A 17 18.78 -6.92 -30.56
N ALA A 18 20.04 -7.23 -30.88
CA ALA A 18 21.09 -7.33 -29.90
C ALA A 18 21.20 -5.96 -29.20
N GLN A 19 20.87 -5.89 -27.91
CA GLN A 19 21.23 -4.75 -27.09
C GLN A 19 22.76 -4.73 -27.04
N ASN A 20 23.37 -3.74 -27.71
CA ASN A 20 24.80 -3.48 -27.55
C ASN A 20 25.05 -3.15 -26.08
N ASP A 21 25.73 -4.05 -25.37
CA ASP A 21 26.31 -3.85 -24.02
C ASP A 21 27.52 -2.90 -24.03
N SER A 22 27.61 -2.02 -25.03
CA SER A 22 28.63 -0.98 -25.07
C SER A 22 28.34 0.02 -23.96
N ILE A 23 29.18 0.04 -22.93
CA ILE A 23 29.15 1.03 -21.85
C ILE A 23 29.15 2.41 -22.50
N ALA A 24 28.07 3.16 -22.29
CA ALA A 24 27.95 4.50 -22.84
C ALA A 24 29.09 5.37 -22.29
N LYS A 25 29.78 6.13 -23.15
CA LYS A 25 30.81 7.07 -22.70
C LYS A 25 30.14 8.17 -21.87
N VAL A 26 30.21 8.05 -20.54
CA VAL A 26 29.62 8.99 -19.60
C VAL A 26 30.40 10.30 -19.63
N PRO A 27 29.75 11.44 -19.93
CA PRO A 27 30.39 12.75 -19.81
C PRO A 27 30.78 13.06 -18.36
N ILE A 28 31.92 13.72 -18.17
CA ILE A 28 32.53 14.01 -16.85
C ILE A 28 31.54 14.68 -15.89
N ASP A 29 30.72 15.60 -16.39
CA ASP A 29 29.74 16.34 -15.61
C ASP A 29 28.57 15.51 -15.07
N ARG A 30 28.41 14.26 -15.53
CA ARG A 30 27.43 13.29 -15.02
C ARG A 30 28.04 12.14 -14.24
N GLN A 31 29.37 11.99 -14.23
CA GLN A 31 30.06 10.92 -13.53
C GLN A 31 29.66 10.85 -12.06
N TYR A 32 29.55 12.01 -11.40
CA TYR A 32 29.09 12.11 -10.01
C TYR A 32 27.75 11.38 -9.77
N PHE A 33 26.78 11.48 -10.68
CA PHE A 33 25.47 10.83 -10.51
C PHE A 33 25.53 9.33 -10.73
N HIS A 34 26.41 8.85 -11.61
CA HIS A 34 26.70 7.41 -11.73
C HIS A 34 27.40 6.86 -10.49
N ASP A 35 28.29 7.65 -9.88
CA ASP A 35 28.99 7.28 -8.65
C ASP A 35 28.01 7.18 -7.47
N LEU A 36 26.99 8.04 -7.42
CA LEU A 36 25.92 7.95 -6.42
C LEU A 36 25.10 6.65 -6.55
N VAL A 37 24.74 6.24 -7.78
CA VAL A 37 24.07 4.95 -8.00
C VAL A 37 24.97 3.79 -7.58
N THR A 38 26.24 3.84 -7.97
CA THR A 38 27.26 2.84 -7.61
C THR A 38 27.45 2.74 -6.09
N LYS A 39 27.40 3.88 -5.40
CA LYS A 39 27.44 3.93 -3.94
C LYS A 39 26.23 3.22 -3.33
N GLU A 40 25.02 3.48 -3.82
CA GLU A 40 23.83 2.79 -3.32
C GLU A 40 23.80 1.29 -3.68
N GLN A 41 24.38 0.88 -4.82
CA GLN A 41 24.59 -0.55 -5.14
C GLN A 41 25.46 -1.22 -4.05
N LYS A 42 26.60 -0.61 -3.68
CA LYS A 42 27.47 -1.12 -2.60
C LYS A 42 26.80 -1.09 -1.21
N LEU A 43 25.98 -0.08 -0.93
CA LEU A 43 25.24 -0.02 0.34
C LEU A 43 24.14 -1.08 0.41
N THR A 44 23.55 -1.44 -0.74
CA THR A 44 22.53 -2.48 -0.85
C THR A 44 23.15 -3.87 -0.78
N ASP A 45 24.31 -4.08 -1.40
CA ASP A 45 25.15 -5.28 -1.22
C ASP A 45 25.39 -5.52 0.28
N ARG A 46 25.85 -4.49 0.99
CA ARG A 46 26.07 -4.54 2.45
C ARG A 46 24.83 -4.78 3.31
N ALA A 47 23.63 -4.74 2.75
CA ALA A 47 22.40 -4.85 3.54
C ALA A 47 22.15 -6.28 4.08
N ASP A 48 22.79 -7.30 3.50
CA ASP A 48 22.79 -8.67 4.05
C ASP A 48 23.84 -8.88 5.18
N GLY A 49 24.63 -7.85 5.48
CA GLY A 49 25.68 -7.86 6.49
C GLY A 49 27.11 -7.94 5.94
N LYS A 50 27.31 -8.18 4.63
CA LYS A 50 28.63 -8.31 4.01
C LYS A 50 28.75 -7.46 2.75
N LEU A 51 29.95 -6.93 2.51
CA LEU A 51 30.27 -6.25 1.25
C LEU A 51 31.16 -7.21 0.45
N ASP A 52 30.56 -8.23 -0.15
CA ASP A 52 31.25 -9.29 -0.88
C ASP A 52 30.83 -9.37 -2.36
N GLY A 53 29.99 -8.44 -2.83
CA GLY A 53 29.48 -8.41 -4.20
C GLY A 53 28.41 -9.45 -4.46
N THR A 54 27.78 -10.00 -3.42
CA THR A 54 26.69 -10.98 -3.54
C THR A 54 25.58 -10.68 -2.54
N LEU A 55 24.33 -10.71 -3.00
CA LEU A 55 23.18 -10.46 -2.13
C LEU A 55 22.61 -11.78 -1.56
N LYS A 56 22.96 -12.10 -0.31
CA LYS A 56 22.59 -13.38 0.33
C LYS A 56 21.44 -13.23 1.32
N VAL A 57 20.20 -13.41 0.82
CA VAL A 57 18.98 -13.15 1.61
C VAL A 57 18.18 -14.41 1.97
N THR A 58 18.53 -15.56 1.40
CA THR A 58 17.90 -16.87 1.69
C THR A 58 18.96 -17.97 1.82
N GLY A 59 18.54 -19.23 1.98
CA GLY A 59 19.45 -20.38 1.88
C GLY A 59 19.63 -20.94 0.45
N ASN A 60 19.14 -20.26 -0.60
CA ASN A 60 19.20 -20.74 -1.98
C ASN A 60 20.18 -19.89 -2.82
N ASP A 61 21.24 -20.53 -3.31
CA ASP A 61 22.30 -19.89 -4.11
C ASP A 61 21.80 -19.34 -5.46
N GLU A 62 20.82 -19.98 -6.10
CA GLU A 62 20.22 -19.48 -7.35
C GLU A 62 19.54 -18.12 -7.13
N VAL A 63 18.88 -17.97 -5.97
CA VAL A 63 18.24 -16.71 -5.58
C VAL A 63 19.29 -15.63 -5.35
N HIS A 64 20.44 -15.96 -4.76
CA HIS A 64 21.53 -14.99 -4.55
C HIS A 64 22.12 -14.53 -5.87
N LEU A 65 22.39 -15.46 -6.79
CA LEU A 65 22.92 -15.14 -8.11
C LEU A 65 21.98 -14.21 -8.87
N PHE A 66 20.68 -14.52 -8.85
CA PHE A 66 19.67 -13.69 -9.50
C PHE A 66 19.58 -12.29 -8.91
N LEU A 67 19.53 -12.16 -7.58
CA LEU A 67 19.47 -10.85 -6.91
C LEU A 67 20.74 -10.02 -7.15
N THR A 68 21.89 -10.68 -7.19
CA THR A 68 23.19 -10.06 -7.48
C THR A 68 23.24 -9.55 -8.91
N ASP A 69 22.80 -10.34 -9.88
CA ASP A 69 22.70 -9.93 -11.29
C ASP A 69 21.80 -8.70 -11.46
N VAL A 70 20.65 -8.69 -10.78
CA VAL A 70 19.74 -7.55 -10.78
C VAL A 70 20.41 -6.32 -10.18
N LEU A 71 21.07 -6.45 -9.02
CA LEU A 71 21.69 -5.33 -8.31
C LEU A 71 22.78 -4.66 -9.12
N PHE A 72 23.63 -5.44 -9.79
CA PHE A 72 24.78 -4.91 -10.50
C PHE A 72 24.47 -4.74 -11.99
N ARG A 73 24.27 -5.84 -12.72
CA ARG A 73 24.14 -5.80 -14.18
C ARG A 73 22.87 -5.10 -14.63
N ARG A 74 21.70 -5.41 -14.03
CA ARG A 74 20.43 -4.80 -14.49
C ARG A 74 20.34 -3.32 -14.16
N VAL A 75 20.76 -2.91 -12.97
CA VAL A 75 20.86 -1.48 -12.60
C VAL A 75 21.83 -0.74 -13.53
N ASP A 76 22.97 -1.34 -13.88
CA ASP A 76 23.92 -0.74 -14.82
C ASP A 76 23.36 -0.63 -16.24
N ALA A 77 22.57 -1.60 -16.68
CA ALA A 77 21.83 -1.50 -17.94
C ALA A 77 20.83 -0.31 -17.93
N ILE A 78 20.22 0.00 -16.79
CA ILE A 78 19.36 1.20 -16.66
C ILE A 78 20.20 2.48 -16.75
N LYS A 79 21.37 2.55 -16.09
CA LYS A 79 22.30 3.69 -16.24
C LYS A 79 22.68 3.90 -17.70
N ASN A 80 23.03 2.83 -18.40
CA ASN A 80 23.36 2.88 -19.83
C ASN A 80 22.18 3.35 -20.67
N TRP A 81 20.97 2.82 -20.42
CA TRP A 81 19.76 3.27 -21.10
C TRP A 81 19.52 4.77 -20.91
N ILE A 82 19.67 5.31 -19.70
CA ILE A 82 19.52 6.75 -19.44
C ILE A 82 20.50 7.57 -20.30
N GLU A 83 21.74 7.09 -20.46
CA GLU A 83 22.77 7.80 -21.23
C GLU A 83 22.54 7.77 -22.73
N ILE A 84 22.04 6.66 -23.29
CA ILE A 84 21.84 6.51 -24.74
C ILE A 84 20.41 6.84 -25.18
N SER A 85 19.47 7.06 -24.25
CA SER A 85 18.05 7.22 -24.59
C SER A 85 17.80 8.49 -25.42
N PRO A 86 17.23 8.36 -26.63
CA PRO A 86 16.87 9.52 -27.44
C PRO A 86 15.67 10.28 -26.87
N THR A 87 14.87 9.66 -25.98
CA THR A 87 13.74 10.32 -25.31
C THR A 87 14.17 11.20 -24.14
N LEU A 88 15.45 11.20 -23.78
CA LEU A 88 16.05 12.06 -22.75
C LEU A 88 17.17 12.91 -23.36
N PRO A 89 16.86 13.82 -24.30
CA PRO A 89 17.88 14.55 -25.03
C PRO A 89 18.63 15.56 -24.14
N ALA A 90 17.97 16.11 -23.13
CA ALA A 90 18.55 17.16 -22.29
C ALA A 90 19.42 16.57 -21.16
N LYS A 91 20.58 17.19 -20.93
CA LYS A 91 21.51 16.83 -19.83
C LYS A 91 20.79 16.75 -18.48
N ASN A 92 19.99 17.76 -18.15
CA ASN A 92 19.31 17.83 -16.84
C ASN A 92 18.28 16.71 -16.66
N GLU A 93 17.67 16.23 -17.75
CA GLU A 93 16.75 15.09 -17.69
C GLU A 93 17.51 13.80 -17.37
N LYS A 94 18.66 13.56 -18.00
CA LYS A 94 19.51 12.40 -17.68
C LYS A 94 19.95 12.41 -16.21
N VAL A 95 20.40 13.57 -15.72
CA VAL A 95 20.76 13.75 -14.31
C VAL A 95 19.59 13.42 -13.38
N ARG A 96 18.39 13.91 -13.71
CA ARG A 96 17.18 13.63 -12.92
C ARG A 96 16.84 12.14 -12.90
N TYR A 97 16.96 11.45 -14.03
CA TYR A 97 16.69 10.01 -14.12
C TYR A 97 17.72 9.16 -13.36
N LEU A 98 19.00 9.56 -13.36
CA LEU A 98 20.03 8.92 -12.52
C LEU A 98 19.72 9.09 -11.03
N ARG A 99 19.24 10.29 -10.62
CA ARG A 99 18.78 10.52 -9.24
C ARG A 99 17.56 9.68 -8.88
N TYR A 100 16.63 9.46 -9.82
CA TYR A 100 15.52 8.53 -9.58
C TYR A 100 16.01 7.11 -9.32
N LEU A 101 16.96 6.62 -10.12
CA LEU A 101 17.54 5.29 -9.93
C LEU A 101 18.26 5.15 -8.58
N GLU A 102 19.06 6.16 -8.19
CA GLU A 102 19.70 6.21 -6.88
C GLU A 102 18.67 6.21 -5.74
N ASN A 103 17.65 7.07 -5.81
CA ASN A 103 16.60 7.15 -4.81
C ASN A 103 15.82 5.83 -4.68
N MET A 104 15.56 5.13 -5.78
CA MET A 104 14.88 3.84 -5.77
C MET A 104 15.68 2.79 -4.98
N LEU A 105 17.00 2.68 -5.23
CA LEU A 105 17.89 1.79 -4.48
C LEU A 105 17.92 2.15 -3.00
N ARG A 106 18.04 3.45 -2.69
CA ARG A 106 18.08 3.95 -1.31
C ARG A 106 16.79 3.64 -0.55
N LEU A 107 15.63 3.84 -1.18
CA LEU A 107 14.32 3.54 -0.59
C LEU A 107 14.13 2.04 -0.41
N PHE A 108 14.43 1.22 -1.42
CA PHE A 108 14.41 -0.24 -1.30
C PHE A 108 15.25 -0.72 -0.11
N ARG A 109 16.51 -0.28 -0.01
CA ARG A 109 17.41 -0.64 1.08
C ARG A 109 16.87 -0.22 2.46
N THR A 110 16.23 0.95 2.53
CA THR A 110 15.68 1.47 3.79
C THR A 110 14.43 0.71 4.20
N ASP A 111 13.53 0.44 3.25
CA ASP A 111 12.28 -0.29 3.48
C ASP A 111 12.56 -1.76 3.78
N TRP A 112 13.57 -2.36 3.15
CA TRP A 112 14.01 -3.73 3.47
C TRP A 112 14.47 -3.83 4.92
N LYS A 113 15.29 -2.88 5.40
CA LYS A 113 15.71 -2.84 6.82
C LYS A 113 14.55 -2.68 7.80
N LYS A 114 13.48 -2.01 7.37
CA LYS A 114 12.25 -1.83 8.17
C LYS A 114 11.28 -3.01 8.06
N HIS A 115 11.57 -3.98 7.20
CA HIS A 115 10.66 -5.09 6.85
C HIS A 115 9.37 -4.61 6.15
N ASP A 116 9.41 -3.45 5.50
CA ASP A 116 8.30 -2.90 4.71
C ASP A 116 8.25 -3.48 3.28
N ILE A 117 9.35 -4.10 2.82
CA ILE A 117 9.45 -4.80 1.54
C ILE A 117 10.32 -6.05 1.69
N SER A 118 9.97 -7.12 0.98
CA SER A 118 10.79 -8.32 0.92
C SER A 118 12.00 -8.09 -0.01
N PRO A 119 13.20 -8.57 0.33
CA PRO A 119 14.32 -8.53 -0.61
C PRO A 119 14.03 -9.32 -1.90
N LEU A 120 13.12 -10.30 -1.85
CA LEU A 120 12.68 -11.06 -3.02
C LEU A 120 11.83 -10.23 -3.99
N ASP A 121 11.30 -9.09 -3.56
CA ASP A 121 10.57 -8.17 -4.43
C ASP A 121 11.53 -7.30 -5.27
N PHE A 122 12.83 -7.29 -4.97
CA PHE A 122 13.81 -6.43 -5.63
C PHE A 122 13.88 -6.60 -7.15
N PRO A 123 13.90 -7.82 -7.73
CA PRO A 123 13.88 -8.00 -9.17
C PRO A 123 12.65 -7.37 -9.82
N LEU A 124 11.48 -7.62 -9.24
CA LEU A 124 10.24 -7.08 -9.76
C LEU A 124 10.17 -5.55 -9.61
N LEU A 125 10.71 -5.01 -8.52
CA LEU A 125 10.84 -3.56 -8.31
C LEU A 125 11.71 -2.92 -9.40
N VAL A 126 12.90 -3.47 -9.67
CA VAL A 126 13.82 -2.93 -10.69
C VAL A 126 13.18 -2.97 -12.08
N GLU A 127 12.54 -4.09 -12.45
CA GLU A 127 11.85 -4.20 -13.73
C GLU A 127 10.68 -3.23 -13.87
N THR A 128 9.81 -3.17 -12.86
CA THR A 128 8.64 -2.29 -12.85
C THR A 128 9.08 -0.82 -12.86
N PHE A 129 10.11 -0.48 -12.09
CA PHE A 129 10.67 0.87 -12.08
C PHE A 129 11.27 1.26 -13.43
N TYR A 130 12.01 0.34 -14.09
CA TYR A 130 12.53 0.59 -15.43
C TYR A 130 11.42 0.85 -16.45
N GLN A 131 10.34 0.05 -16.42
CA GLN A 131 9.16 0.28 -17.26
C GLN A 131 8.51 1.64 -16.95
N ALA A 132 8.43 2.03 -15.67
CA ALA A 132 7.91 3.33 -15.27
C ALA A 132 8.76 4.49 -15.82
N LEU A 133 10.10 4.39 -15.77
CA LEU A 133 11.01 5.37 -16.36
C LEU A 133 10.82 5.47 -17.88
N GLN A 134 10.74 4.34 -18.58
CA GLN A 134 10.53 4.33 -20.03
C GLN A 134 9.21 4.99 -20.43
N LYS A 135 8.12 4.67 -19.73
CA LYS A 135 6.80 5.28 -19.96
C LYS A 135 6.81 6.76 -19.67
N GLN A 136 7.40 7.17 -18.53
CA GLN A 136 7.50 8.58 -18.18
C GLN A 136 8.32 9.38 -19.20
N ALA A 137 9.43 8.83 -19.71
CA ALA A 137 10.25 9.48 -20.72
C ALA A 137 9.49 9.69 -22.04
N LYS A 138 8.53 8.80 -22.35
CA LYS A 138 7.60 8.92 -23.48
C LYS A 138 6.36 9.75 -23.17
N LYS A 139 6.24 10.31 -21.97
CA LYS A 139 5.05 11.02 -21.45
C LYS A 139 3.78 10.16 -21.43
N GLU A 140 3.95 8.83 -21.35
CA GLU A 140 2.85 7.88 -21.18
C GLU A 140 2.43 7.78 -19.71
N SER A 141 1.16 7.44 -19.48
CA SER A 141 0.67 7.17 -18.13
C SER A 141 1.28 5.89 -17.55
N ILE A 142 1.65 5.95 -16.27
CA ILE A 142 2.09 4.80 -15.48
C ILE A 142 0.99 4.28 -14.53
N ASN A 143 -0.23 4.82 -14.61
CA ASN A 143 -1.32 4.47 -13.68
C ASN A 143 -1.60 2.97 -13.65
N ALA A 144 -1.71 2.31 -14.81
CA ALA A 144 -1.98 0.88 -14.89
C ALA A 144 -0.85 0.03 -14.29
N LEU A 145 0.40 0.48 -14.45
CA LEU A 145 1.57 -0.17 -13.88
C LEU A 145 1.55 -0.10 -12.34
N ILE A 146 1.27 1.09 -11.79
CA ILE A 146 1.13 1.28 -10.33
C ILE A 146 -0.10 0.52 -9.79
N GLN A 147 -1.21 0.51 -10.53
CA GLN A 147 -2.44 -0.20 -10.16
C GLN A 147 -2.23 -1.72 -10.05
N THR A 148 -1.42 -2.31 -10.92
CA THR A 148 -1.17 -3.76 -10.95
C THR A 148 -0.03 -4.20 -10.04
N SER A 149 0.86 -3.28 -9.66
CA SER A 149 1.98 -3.54 -8.76
C SER A 149 1.54 -3.85 -7.32
N ALA A 150 2.30 -4.68 -6.61
CA ALA A 150 2.15 -4.86 -5.16
C ALA A 150 2.40 -3.54 -4.42
N TYR A 151 1.83 -3.38 -3.22
CA TYR A 151 1.91 -2.13 -2.46
C TYR A 151 3.34 -1.63 -2.23
N PRO A 152 4.32 -2.44 -1.77
CA PRO A 152 5.68 -1.93 -1.52
C PRO A 152 6.36 -1.40 -2.77
N ILE A 153 6.17 -2.07 -3.91
CA ILE A 153 6.70 -1.64 -5.21
C ILE A 153 6.03 -0.36 -5.69
N ALA A 154 4.70 -0.32 -5.65
CA ALA A 154 3.91 0.85 -6.04
C ALA A 154 4.28 2.09 -5.22
N LYS A 155 4.46 1.93 -3.91
CA LYS A 155 4.92 2.96 -2.97
C LYS A 155 6.27 3.53 -3.39
N ILE A 156 7.30 2.69 -3.51
CA ILE A 156 8.66 3.14 -3.85
C ILE A 156 8.66 3.88 -5.20
N ILE A 157 8.05 3.32 -6.25
CA ILE A 157 8.04 3.96 -7.57
C ILE A 157 7.36 5.34 -7.52
N THR A 158 6.26 5.46 -6.79
CA THR A 158 5.51 6.71 -6.67
C THR A 158 6.26 7.76 -5.84
N GLU A 159 6.92 7.35 -4.76
CA GLU A 159 7.79 8.22 -3.94
C GLU A 159 9.06 8.68 -4.68
N VAL A 160 9.54 7.91 -5.65
CA VAL A 160 10.69 8.31 -6.47
C VAL A 160 10.27 9.27 -7.58
N LEU A 161 9.15 9.01 -8.26
CA LEU A 161 8.69 9.77 -9.42
C LEU A 161 7.77 10.94 -9.04
N VAL A 162 8.18 11.74 -8.05
CA VAL A 162 7.36 12.83 -7.49
C VAL A 162 6.99 13.94 -8.49
N GLU A 163 7.80 14.11 -9.55
CA GLU A 163 7.54 15.10 -10.61
C GLU A 163 6.61 14.56 -11.71
N ASN A 164 6.09 13.33 -11.58
CA ASN A 164 5.15 12.80 -12.55
C ASN A 164 3.89 13.69 -12.60
N PRO A 165 3.41 14.10 -13.80
CA PRO A 165 2.22 14.93 -13.91
C PRO A 165 0.96 14.34 -13.26
N ASN A 166 0.88 13.00 -13.16
CA ASN A 166 -0.24 12.29 -12.56
C ASN A 166 0.00 11.91 -11.09
N ILE A 167 0.99 12.51 -10.41
CA ILE A 167 1.41 12.12 -9.05
C ILE A 167 0.25 12.06 -8.04
N LYS A 168 -0.74 12.96 -8.15
CA LYS A 168 -1.93 12.94 -7.30
C LYS A 168 -2.72 11.63 -7.47
N GLN A 169 -2.95 11.20 -8.70
CA GLN A 169 -3.65 9.95 -8.99
C GLN A 169 -2.85 8.73 -8.56
N LEU A 170 -1.52 8.76 -8.72
CA LEU A 170 -0.66 7.67 -8.25
C LEU A 170 -0.70 7.55 -6.72
N ASN A 171 -0.64 8.68 -6.00
CA ASN A 171 -0.79 8.70 -4.55
C ASN A 171 -2.14 8.13 -4.11
N ASN A 172 -3.22 8.44 -4.83
CA ASN A 172 -4.54 7.85 -4.56
C ASN A 172 -4.52 6.31 -4.71
N ILE A 173 -3.91 5.79 -5.78
CA ILE A 173 -3.80 4.34 -6.01
C ILE A 173 -2.98 3.67 -4.90
N VAL A 174 -1.82 4.23 -4.56
CA VAL A 174 -0.94 3.73 -3.50
C VAL A 174 -1.66 3.77 -2.14
N TYR A 175 -2.41 4.83 -1.86
CA TYR A 175 -3.17 4.97 -0.63
C TYR A 175 -4.28 3.93 -0.51
N LEU A 176 -5.03 3.67 -1.59
CA LEU A 176 -6.05 2.61 -1.60
C LEU A 176 -5.44 1.22 -1.33
N LYS A 177 -4.27 0.92 -1.92
CA LYS A 177 -3.53 -0.31 -1.63
C LYS A 177 -3.08 -0.39 -0.17
N PHE A 178 -2.58 0.72 0.38
CA PHE A 178 -2.22 0.81 1.79
C PHE A 178 -3.40 0.51 2.71
N CYS A 179 -4.57 1.10 2.44
CA CYS A 179 -5.80 0.89 3.22
C CYS A 179 -6.33 -0.55 3.13
N GLN A 180 -6.16 -1.22 1.99
CA GLN A 180 -6.52 -2.63 1.83
C GLN A 180 -5.70 -3.54 2.75
N LEU A 181 -4.40 -3.27 2.86
CA LEU A 181 -3.49 -4.04 3.73
C LEU A 181 -3.59 -3.64 5.19
N ASN A 182 -3.94 -2.38 5.48
CA ASN A 182 -3.96 -1.80 6.82
C ASN A 182 -5.30 -1.11 7.14
N PRO A 183 -6.42 -1.86 7.28
CA PRO A 183 -7.72 -1.24 7.54
C PRO A 183 -7.78 -0.41 8.82
N ASP A 184 -6.96 -0.71 9.82
CA ASP A 184 -6.82 0.06 11.07
C ASP A 184 -6.16 1.43 10.91
N LYS A 185 -5.48 1.63 9.78
CA LYS A 185 -4.79 2.88 9.46
C LYS A 185 -5.65 3.81 8.63
N ILE A 186 -6.83 3.39 8.16
CA ILE A 186 -7.72 4.24 7.35
C ILE A 186 -7.99 5.56 8.07
N LEU A 187 -8.64 5.54 9.23
CA LEU A 187 -9.04 6.77 9.93
C LEU A 187 -7.85 7.65 10.36
N PRO A 188 -6.74 7.11 10.90
CA PRO A 188 -5.56 7.92 11.21
C PRO A 188 -4.90 8.61 10.01
N THR A 189 -5.10 8.12 8.79
CA THR A 189 -4.37 8.58 7.60
C THR A 189 -5.25 9.21 6.52
N ILE A 190 -6.58 9.18 6.65
CA ILE A 190 -7.52 9.62 5.61
C ILE A 190 -7.55 11.14 5.40
N ARG A 191 -7.05 11.92 6.37
CA ARG A 191 -7.14 13.39 6.35
C ARG A 191 -6.70 14.05 5.03
N PRO A 192 -5.56 13.68 4.40
CA PRO A 192 -5.16 14.26 3.12
C PRO A 192 -6.08 13.88 1.95
N PHE A 193 -6.81 12.78 2.09
CA PHE A 193 -7.69 12.20 1.07
C PHE A 193 -9.18 12.42 1.36
N ALA A 194 -9.52 13.20 2.39
CA ALA A 194 -10.90 13.36 2.86
C ALA A 194 -11.84 13.98 1.81
N ASN A 195 -11.30 14.69 0.81
CA ASN A 195 -12.07 15.28 -0.29
C ASN A 195 -12.01 14.44 -1.58
N GLU A 196 -11.32 13.29 -1.57
CA GLU A 196 -11.27 12.40 -2.73
C GLU A 196 -12.58 11.60 -2.86
N PRO A 197 -13.01 11.24 -4.08
CA PRO A 197 -14.28 10.53 -4.30
C PRO A 197 -14.39 9.18 -3.57
N PHE A 198 -13.26 8.52 -3.32
CA PHE A 198 -13.23 7.22 -2.63
C PHE A 198 -13.28 7.32 -1.10
N ALA A 199 -13.22 8.54 -0.52
CA ALA A 199 -13.13 8.72 0.92
C ALA A 199 -14.32 8.12 1.67
N ASP A 200 -15.54 8.29 1.15
CA ASP A 200 -16.75 7.70 1.75
C ASP A 200 -16.70 6.16 1.74
N SER A 201 -16.23 5.56 0.64
CA SER A 201 -16.04 4.10 0.57
C SER A 201 -15.03 3.58 1.61
N LEU A 202 -13.97 4.34 1.90
CA LEU A 202 -13.03 3.99 2.96
C LEU A 202 -13.64 4.12 4.35
N ILE A 203 -14.53 5.07 4.57
CA ILE A 203 -15.28 5.20 5.83
C ILE A 203 -16.24 4.03 6.03
N VAL A 204 -16.94 3.60 4.97
CA VAL A 204 -17.77 2.40 5.01
C VAL A 204 -16.92 1.15 5.29
N LEU A 205 -15.74 1.03 4.68
CA LEU A 205 -14.84 -0.06 4.99
C LEU A 205 -14.37 -0.02 6.46
N ALA A 206 -14.05 1.17 6.96
CA ALA A 206 -13.67 1.38 8.35
C ALA A 206 -14.81 1.06 9.33
N SER A 207 -16.07 1.35 8.99
CA SER A 207 -17.22 1.00 9.85
C SER A 207 -17.39 -0.52 9.96
N MET A 208 -17.17 -1.25 8.89
CA MET A 208 -17.27 -2.71 8.89
C MET A 208 -16.10 -3.39 9.61
N LYS A 209 -14.87 -2.89 9.40
CA LYS A 209 -13.66 -3.54 9.90
C LYS A 209 -13.22 -3.05 11.29
N ARG A 210 -13.50 -1.78 11.60
CA ARG A 210 -13.03 -1.06 12.80
C ARG A 210 -14.13 -0.12 13.36
N PRO A 211 -15.34 -0.62 13.64
CA PRO A 211 -16.46 0.20 14.13
C PRO A 211 -16.15 0.96 15.42
N VAL A 212 -15.36 0.36 16.31
CA VAL A 212 -14.88 0.99 17.55
C VAL A 212 -14.05 2.24 17.27
N GLN A 213 -13.12 2.14 16.33
CA GLN A 213 -12.25 3.25 15.96
C GLN A 213 -13.08 4.34 15.28
N LEU A 214 -13.99 3.97 14.38
CA LEU A 214 -14.91 4.90 13.73
C LEU A 214 -15.70 5.69 14.76
N TYR A 215 -16.24 5.01 15.77
CA TYR A 215 -16.96 5.61 16.87
C TYR A 215 -16.11 6.64 17.62
N SER A 216 -14.86 6.31 17.97
CA SER A 216 -13.96 7.25 18.66
C SER A 216 -13.70 8.52 17.83
N TYR A 217 -13.43 8.38 16.53
CA TYR A 217 -13.26 9.53 15.64
C TYR A 217 -14.55 10.34 15.47
N ALA A 218 -15.70 9.67 15.45
CA ALA A 218 -17.00 10.30 15.29
C ALA A 218 -17.40 11.19 16.49
N GLN A 219 -16.79 11.00 17.67
CA GLN A 219 -17.03 11.86 18.85
C GLN A 219 -16.71 13.34 18.55
N SER A 220 -15.69 13.62 17.72
CA SER A 220 -15.30 14.98 17.36
C SER A 220 -15.90 15.44 16.04
N LYS A 221 -17.03 16.16 16.09
CA LYS A 221 -17.69 16.75 14.90
C LYS A 221 -16.86 17.80 14.17
N SER A 222 -15.86 18.40 14.81
CA SER A 222 -15.04 19.48 14.24
C SER A 222 -13.81 18.95 13.47
N SER A 223 -13.35 17.74 13.78
CA SER A 223 -12.23 17.08 13.11
C SER A 223 -12.55 16.80 11.63
N VAL A 224 -11.51 16.62 10.80
CA VAL A 224 -11.70 16.33 9.36
C VAL A 224 -12.36 14.97 9.18
N GLU A 225 -11.89 13.99 9.95
CA GLU A 225 -12.36 12.62 10.01
C GLU A 225 -13.81 12.57 10.51
N GLY A 226 -14.12 13.29 11.61
CA GLY A 226 -15.48 13.38 12.13
C GLY A 226 -16.44 14.03 11.14
N LYS A 227 -16.07 15.15 10.50
CA LYS A 227 -16.88 15.75 9.43
C LYS A 227 -17.15 14.78 8.29
N LEU A 228 -16.12 14.02 7.90
CA LEU A 228 -16.21 13.01 6.86
C LEU A 228 -17.14 11.83 7.27
N ILE A 229 -17.11 11.40 8.53
CA ILE A 229 -18.00 10.38 9.07
C ILE A 229 -19.46 10.88 9.11
N HIS A 230 -19.69 12.06 9.68
CA HIS A 230 -21.03 12.61 9.90
C HIS A 230 -21.74 13.03 8.60
N ARG A 231 -21.03 13.21 7.48
CA ARG A 231 -21.63 13.49 6.17
C ARG A 231 -21.93 12.24 5.34
N SER A 232 -21.58 11.04 5.83
CA SER A 232 -21.82 9.80 5.09
C SER A 232 -23.31 9.49 5.00
N ASN A 233 -23.73 8.93 3.87
CA ASN A 233 -25.09 8.44 3.64
C ASN A 233 -25.25 6.95 3.95
N ASN A 234 -24.17 6.29 4.40
CA ASN A 234 -24.22 4.87 4.72
C ASN A 234 -24.86 4.66 6.10
N GLN A 235 -25.89 3.82 6.15
CA GLN A 235 -26.66 3.54 7.37
C GLN A 235 -25.78 3.11 8.55
N MET A 236 -24.81 2.21 8.34
CA MET A 236 -23.93 1.72 9.40
C MET A 236 -23.05 2.85 9.95
N VAL A 237 -22.51 3.69 9.05
CA VAL A 237 -21.70 4.85 9.42
C VAL A 237 -22.55 5.85 10.21
N GLN A 238 -23.77 6.15 9.75
CA GLN A 238 -24.70 7.06 10.43
C GLN A 238 -25.05 6.57 11.83
N THR A 239 -25.40 5.28 11.98
CA THR A 239 -25.71 4.70 13.30
C THR A 239 -24.55 4.81 14.28
N ILE A 240 -23.31 4.56 13.82
CA ILE A 240 -22.11 4.75 14.67
C ILE A 240 -21.90 6.24 15.01
N ALA A 241 -22.09 7.11 14.03
CA ALA A 241 -21.93 8.56 14.20
C ALA A 241 -22.93 9.12 15.21
N GLU A 242 -24.21 8.74 15.12
CA GLU A 242 -25.25 9.11 16.08
C GLU A 242 -24.95 8.57 17.48
N LEU A 243 -24.55 7.30 17.57
CA LEU A 243 -24.21 6.68 18.84
C LEU A 243 -23.06 7.41 19.54
N SER A 244 -22.05 7.85 18.79
CA SER A 244 -20.90 8.59 19.32
C SER A 244 -21.27 9.93 19.96
N GLN A 245 -22.45 10.46 19.64
CA GLN A 245 -22.97 11.74 20.14
C GLN A 245 -23.99 11.57 21.26
N THR A 246 -24.36 10.33 21.58
CA THR A 246 -25.36 10.04 22.60
C THR A 246 -24.76 10.26 23.99
N PRO A 247 -25.47 10.94 24.93
CA PRO A 247 -25.03 11.01 26.32
C PRO A 247 -24.76 9.61 26.89
N ASN A 248 -23.76 9.46 27.76
CA ASN A 248 -23.40 8.15 28.32
C ASN A 248 -23.05 7.12 27.23
N ALA A 249 -22.45 7.59 26.14
CA ALA A 249 -22.12 6.85 24.93
C ALA A 249 -21.40 5.50 25.20
N LEU A 250 -20.55 5.43 26.23
CA LEU A 250 -19.85 4.21 26.66
C LEU A 250 -20.80 3.07 27.06
N PHE A 251 -21.97 3.39 27.62
CA PHE A 251 -22.93 2.36 28.04
C PHE A 251 -23.61 1.65 26.87
N TYR A 252 -23.55 2.20 25.67
CA TYR A 252 -24.12 1.56 24.49
C TYR A 252 -23.12 0.64 23.78
N PHE A 253 -21.84 0.83 24.07
CA PHE A 253 -20.75 0.14 23.39
C PHE A 253 -20.81 -1.39 23.45
N PRO A 254 -21.17 -2.04 24.59
CA PRO A 254 -21.32 -3.50 24.66
C PRO A 254 -22.41 -4.05 23.71
N PHE A 255 -23.36 -3.21 23.33
CA PHE A 255 -24.49 -3.56 22.46
C PHE A 255 -24.27 -3.11 21.02
N LEU A 256 -23.08 -2.62 20.67
CA LEU A 256 -22.81 -2.02 19.35
C LEU A 256 -23.15 -2.99 18.21
N ASP A 257 -22.78 -4.27 18.32
CA ASP A 257 -23.14 -5.27 17.30
C ASP A 257 -24.67 -5.41 17.16
N ASP A 258 -25.38 -5.61 18.27
CA ASP A 258 -26.84 -5.74 18.25
C ASP A 258 -27.55 -4.47 17.75
N ILE A 259 -27.03 -3.28 18.04
CA ILE A 259 -27.54 -2.01 17.53
C ILE A 259 -27.36 -1.95 16.01
N LEU A 260 -26.16 -2.24 15.52
CA LEU A 260 -25.83 -2.16 14.09
C LEU A 260 -26.63 -3.16 13.24
N TYR A 261 -27.00 -4.31 13.82
CA TYR A 261 -27.84 -5.31 13.16
C TYR A 261 -29.32 -5.23 13.56
N GLY A 262 -29.74 -4.18 14.26
CA GLY A 262 -31.15 -3.93 14.62
C GLY A 262 -31.76 -4.92 15.61
N ARG A 263 -30.95 -5.75 16.29
CA ARG A 263 -31.39 -6.69 17.34
C ARG A 263 -31.64 -5.99 18.68
N GLN A 264 -31.07 -4.80 18.88
CA GLN A 264 -31.27 -3.96 20.05
C GLN A 264 -31.47 -2.50 19.63
N LYS A 265 -32.43 -1.80 20.23
CA LYS A 265 -32.66 -0.37 19.96
C LYS A 265 -31.95 0.51 20.98
N ILE A 266 -31.46 1.67 20.53
CA ILE A 266 -30.81 2.68 21.38
C ILE A 266 -31.78 3.15 22.48
N GLU A 267 -33.04 3.33 22.14
CA GLU A 267 -34.12 3.82 23.00
C GLU A 267 -34.41 2.87 24.15
N ASP A 268 -34.25 1.57 23.92
CA ASP A 268 -34.46 0.56 24.95
C ASP A 268 -33.29 0.53 25.95
N ILE A 269 -32.06 0.75 25.48
CA ILE A 269 -30.90 0.91 26.36
C ILE A 269 -31.00 2.23 27.13
N LYS A 270 -31.44 3.31 26.46
CA LYS A 270 -31.62 4.65 27.02
C LYS A 270 -32.51 4.66 28.26
N LYS A 271 -33.56 3.82 28.29
CA LYS A 271 -34.44 3.65 29.47
C LYS A 271 -33.70 3.13 30.70
N LEU A 272 -32.62 2.37 30.51
CA LEU A 272 -31.81 1.78 31.59
C LEU A 272 -30.68 2.72 32.03
N VAL A 273 -30.04 3.41 31.08
CA VAL A 273 -28.87 4.26 31.37
C VAL A 273 -29.26 5.69 31.78
N GLY A 274 -30.46 6.13 31.39
CA GLY A 274 -30.96 7.48 31.64
C GLY A 274 -30.16 8.58 30.91
N ASN A 275 -30.60 9.82 31.08
CA ASN A 275 -29.90 11.03 30.62
C ASN A 275 -29.01 11.64 31.73
N GLY A 276 -28.51 10.81 32.67
CA GLY A 276 -27.73 11.27 33.83
C GLY A 276 -28.48 11.24 35.17
N ASP A 277 -29.82 11.29 35.15
CA ASP A 277 -30.61 11.45 36.40
C ASP A 277 -31.28 10.17 36.92
N LYS A 278 -31.32 9.09 36.12
CA LYS A 278 -31.97 7.82 36.50
C LYS A 278 -31.30 6.61 35.85
N TYR A 279 -30.38 5.99 36.57
CA TYR A 279 -29.66 4.79 36.14
C TYR A 279 -30.25 3.53 36.81
N ASP A 280 -30.80 2.61 36.01
CA ASP A 280 -31.21 1.28 36.44
C ASP A 280 -30.03 0.30 36.31
N SER A 281 -29.22 0.23 37.36
CA SER A 281 -28.03 -0.63 37.41
C SER A 281 -28.37 -2.12 37.28
N VAL A 282 -29.48 -2.58 37.85
CA VAL A 282 -29.88 -4.00 37.82
C VAL A 282 -30.39 -4.37 36.43
N GLY A 283 -31.24 -3.54 35.83
CA GLY A 283 -31.74 -3.75 34.47
C GLY A 283 -30.61 -3.73 33.44
N TYR A 284 -29.69 -2.75 33.57
CA TYR A 284 -28.52 -2.66 32.69
C TYR A 284 -27.60 -3.88 32.82
N TYR A 285 -27.30 -4.31 34.04
CA TYR A 285 -26.48 -5.51 34.28
C TYR A 285 -27.12 -6.77 33.68
N LYS A 286 -28.44 -6.96 33.84
CA LYS A 286 -29.16 -8.08 33.21
C LYS A 286 -29.05 -8.06 31.69
N LEU A 287 -29.14 -6.87 31.08
CA LEU A 287 -28.98 -6.72 29.63
C LEU A 287 -27.56 -7.07 29.18
N LEU A 288 -26.53 -6.61 29.89
CA LEU A 288 -25.13 -6.96 29.62
C LEU A 288 -24.92 -8.48 29.64
N VAL A 289 -25.37 -9.16 30.69
CA VAL A 289 -25.22 -10.61 30.83
C VAL A 289 -25.95 -11.34 29.69
N LYS A 290 -27.16 -10.91 29.34
CA LYS A 290 -27.93 -11.48 28.22
C LYS A 290 -27.19 -11.34 26.89
N THR A 291 -26.65 -10.16 26.60
CA THR A 291 -25.89 -9.89 25.37
C THR A 291 -24.59 -10.69 25.34
N ALA A 292 -23.85 -10.75 26.45
CA ALA A 292 -22.62 -11.54 26.55
C ALA A 292 -22.86 -13.03 26.27
N ILE A 293 -23.93 -13.61 26.82
CA ILE A 293 -24.34 -14.99 26.54
C ILE A 293 -24.68 -15.18 25.06
N ALA A 294 -25.43 -14.25 24.45
CA ALA A 294 -25.80 -14.32 23.03
C ALA A 294 -24.57 -14.25 22.12
N TYR A 295 -23.62 -13.37 22.44
CA TYR A 295 -22.34 -13.22 21.72
C TYR A 295 -21.49 -14.48 21.84
N PHE A 296 -21.38 -15.04 23.05
CA PHE A 296 -20.64 -16.29 23.27
C PHE A 296 -21.22 -17.47 22.48
N LYS A 297 -22.55 -17.56 22.38
CA LYS A 297 -23.21 -18.59 21.55
C LYS A 297 -22.87 -18.45 20.06
N ARG A 298 -22.73 -17.23 19.54
CA ARG A 298 -22.36 -16.98 18.13
C ARG A 298 -20.91 -17.39 17.81
N MET A 299 -20.00 -17.21 18.76
CA MET A 299 -18.61 -17.65 18.59
C MET A 299 -18.45 -19.18 18.63
N SER A 300 -19.42 -19.87 19.21
CA SER A 300 -19.41 -21.34 19.29
C SER A 300 -19.84 -21.97 17.96
N PRO A 301 -19.40 -23.21 17.64
CA PRO A 301 -19.97 -23.97 16.53
C PRO A 301 -21.50 -24.09 16.66
N PRO A 302 -22.26 -24.04 15.55
CA PRO A 302 -21.82 -24.03 14.15
C PRO A 302 -21.52 -22.64 13.56
N LEU A 303 -21.84 -21.55 14.28
CA LEU A 303 -21.81 -20.19 13.72
C LEU A 303 -20.39 -19.63 13.57
N LYS A 304 -19.52 -19.81 14.57
CA LYS A 304 -18.12 -19.32 14.58
C LYS A 304 -17.98 -17.85 14.16
N ASP A 305 -18.92 -17.02 14.58
CA ASP A 305 -19.02 -15.61 14.26
C ASP A 305 -18.47 -14.75 15.41
N THR A 306 -17.79 -13.64 15.10
CA THR A 306 -17.16 -12.75 16.08
C THR A 306 -17.95 -11.45 16.22
N PRO A 307 -18.68 -11.25 17.32
CA PRO A 307 -19.46 -10.04 17.55
C PRO A 307 -18.55 -8.81 17.73
N ILE A 308 -19.01 -7.66 17.22
CA ILE A 308 -18.36 -6.37 17.40
C ILE A 308 -18.39 -5.97 18.88
N ALA A 309 -17.27 -5.40 19.37
CA ALA A 309 -17.20 -4.73 20.67
C ALA A 309 -17.55 -5.60 21.89
N MET A 310 -17.38 -6.94 21.80
CA MET A 310 -17.75 -7.88 22.86
C MET A 310 -17.20 -7.52 24.26
N PHE A 311 -15.98 -7.01 24.34
CA PHE A 311 -15.33 -6.70 25.61
C PHE A 311 -15.45 -5.23 26.04
N GLY A 312 -16.20 -4.41 25.30
CA GLY A 312 -16.28 -2.98 25.57
C GLY A 312 -15.21 -2.16 24.85
N ALA A 313 -15.14 -0.86 25.18
CA ALA A 313 -14.33 0.12 24.44
C ALA A 313 -12.82 -0.18 24.42
N ASN A 314 -12.34 -1.03 25.33
CA ASN A 314 -10.92 -1.31 25.54
C ASN A 314 -10.50 -2.73 25.12
N GLY A 315 -11.40 -3.51 24.51
CA GLY A 315 -11.18 -4.96 24.39
C GLY A 315 -11.23 -5.63 25.76
#